data_AF-A0A847UCQ5-F1
#
_entry.id   AF-A0A847UCQ5-F1
#
_cell.length_a   1.000
_cell.length_b   1.000
_cell.length_c   1.000
_cell.angle_alpha   90.00
_cell.angle_beta   90.00
_cell.angle_gamma   90.00
#
_symmetry.space_group_name_H-M   'P 1'
#
loop_
_entity.id
_entity.type
_entity.pdbx_description
1 polymer ?
#
loop_
_entity_poly.entity_id
_entity_poly.type
_entity_poly.pdbx_seq_one_letter_code
_entity_poly.pdbx_strand_id
1 'polypeptide(L)' 'MTAKSADGDQFVQENKDTLVRILKHGDDEFVRALALSALVRYGNEPMLHDVESEIERAKEEV' A
#
# COMPACT_ATOMS: atom_id res chain seq x y z
N MET A 1 -20.46 3.65 18.48
CA MET A 1 -19.02 3.87 18.80
C MET A 1 -18.19 3.12 17.78
N THR A 2 -17.08 3.71 17.35
CA THR A 2 -16.33 3.50 16.10
C THR A 2 -15.67 2.13 15.98
N ALA A 3 -16.18 1.28 15.08
CA ALA A 3 -15.56 0.01 14.67
C ALA A 3 -14.63 0.17 13.45
N LYS A 4 -13.99 1.33 13.28
CA LYS A 4 -13.32 1.71 12.03
C LYS A 4 -11.80 1.46 12.00
N SER A 5 -11.21 1.00 13.11
CA SER A 5 -9.75 0.89 13.25
C SER A 5 -9.23 -0.56 13.29
N ALA A 6 -9.94 -1.52 13.89
CA ALA A 6 -9.43 -2.89 14.03
C ALA A 6 -9.36 -3.65 12.69
N ASP A 7 -10.37 -3.49 11.83
CA ASP A 7 -10.47 -4.29 10.60
C ASP A 7 -9.45 -3.87 9.53
N GLY A 8 -9.13 -2.57 9.44
CA GLY A 8 -8.23 -2.01 8.42
C GLY A 8 -6.78 -2.38 8.67
N ASP A 9 -6.31 -2.17 9.89
CA ASP A 9 -4.94 -2.52 10.31
C ASP A 9 -4.72 -4.02 10.18
N GLN A 10 -5.64 -4.84 10.70
CA GLN A 10 -5.56 -6.29 10.60
C GLN A 10 -5.56 -6.75 9.14
N PHE A 11 -6.47 -6.23 8.30
CA PHE A 11 -6.53 -6.56 6.88
C PHE A 11 -5.20 -6.25 6.18
N VAL A 12 -4.62 -5.08 6.42
CA VAL A 12 -3.35 -4.69 5.79
C VAL A 12 -2.18 -5.55 6.27
N GLN A 13 -2.12 -5.92 7.54
CA GLN A 13 -1.10 -6.83 8.05
C GLN A 13 -1.21 -8.22 7.42
N GLU A 14 -2.42 -8.78 7.35
CA GLU A 14 -2.66 -10.12 6.79
C GLU A 14 -2.44 -10.18 5.27
N ASN A 15 -2.67 -9.07 4.56
CA ASN A 15 -2.64 -9.02 3.09
C ASN A 15 -1.47 -8.20 2.53
N LYS A 16 -0.49 -7.84 3.37
CA LYS A 16 0.64 -6.97 3.02
C LYS A 16 1.32 -7.35 1.71
N ASP A 17 1.76 -8.60 1.57
CA ASP A 17 2.49 -9.05 0.39
C ASP A 17 1.63 -9.00 -0.87
N THR A 18 0.32 -9.21 -0.73
CA THR A 18 -0.62 -9.10 -1.84
C THR A 18 -0.85 -7.66 -2.25
N LEU A 19 -0.99 -6.73 -1.30
CA LEU A 19 -1.11 -5.30 -1.60
C LEU A 19 0.15 -4.77 -2.29
N VAL A 20 1.34 -5.17 -1.82
CA VAL A 20 2.61 -4.81 -2.47
C VAL A 20 2.71 -5.42 -3.88
N ARG A 21 2.30 -6.68 -4.06
CA ARG A 21 2.28 -7.34 -5.38
C ARG A 21 1.35 -6.64 -6.36
N ILE A 22 0.17 -6.20 -5.90
CA ILE A 22 -0.77 -5.40 -6.69
C ILE A 22 -0.10 -4.11 -7.14
N LEU A 23 0.61 -3.41 -6.25
CA LEU A 23 1.31 -2.17 -6.62
C LEU A 23 2.38 -2.37 -7.69
N LYS A 24 3.14 -3.47 -7.61
CA LYS A 24 4.27 -3.77 -8.49
C LYS A 24 3.87 -4.35 -9.85
N HIS A 25 2.80 -5.14 -9.88
CA HIS A 25 2.45 -5.95 -11.06
C HIS A 25 1.01 -5.78 -11.54
N GLY A 26 0.20 -4.98 -10.83
CA GLY A 26 -1.15 -4.65 -11.26
C GLY A 26 -1.13 -3.81 -12.53
N ASP A 27 -2.03 -4.13 -13.45
CA ASP A 27 -2.29 -3.39 -14.69
C ASP A 27 -3.45 -2.40 -14.55
N ASP A 28 -4.31 -2.57 -13.53
CA ASP A 28 -5.40 -1.65 -13.20
C ASP A 28 -4.94 -0.52 -12.26
N GLU A 29 -5.05 0.71 -12.75
CA GLU A 29 -4.67 1.93 -12.01
C GLU A 29 -5.51 2.16 -10.75
N PHE A 30 -6.81 1.89 -10.82
CA PHE A 30 -7.73 2.11 -9.70
C PHE A 30 -7.44 1.13 -8.56
N VAL A 31 -7.20 -0.14 -8.89
CA VAL A 31 -6.85 -1.18 -7.91
C VAL A 31 -5.50 -0.88 -7.26
N ARG A 32 -4.52 -0.41 -8.04
CA ARG A 32 -3.23 0.06 -7.51
C ARG A 32 -3.38 1.25 -6.56
N ALA A 33 -4.20 2.25 -6.92
CA ALA A 33 -4.46 3.41 -6.07
C ALA A 33 -5.14 3.00 -4.75
N LEU A 34 -6.07 2.04 -4.79
CA LEU A 34 -6.72 1.48 -3.61
C LEU A 34 -5.74 0.75 -2.69
N ALA A 35 -4.87 -0.11 -3.27
CA ALA A 35 -3.84 -0.80 -2.51
C ALA A 35 -2.88 0.18 -1.83
N LEU A 36 -2.45 1.21 -2.56
CA LEU A 36 -1.60 2.27 -2.01
C LEU A 36 -2.29 2.99 -0.85
N SER A 37 -3.55 3.40 -1.03
CA SER A 37 -4.34 4.09 -0.01
C SER A 37 -4.50 3.24 1.27
N ALA A 38 -4.73 1.93 1.12
CA ALA A 38 -4.80 1.01 2.24
C ALA A 38 -3.47 0.95 3.01
N LEU A 39 -2.34 0.82 2.28
CA LEU A 39 -1.01 0.78 2.88
C LEU A 39 -0.62 2.09 3.56
N VAL A 40 -0.97 3.24 2.98
CA VAL A 40 -0.70 4.56 3.60
C VAL A 40 -1.52 4.75 4.87
N ARG A 41 -2.76 4.28 4.88
CA ARG A 41 -3.70 4.58 5.96
C ARG A 41 -3.62 3.63 7.15
N TYR A 42 -3.27 2.37 6.89
CA TYR A 42 -3.29 1.29 7.89
C TYR A 42 -1.99 0.47 7.90
N GLY A 43 -1.04 0.77 7.02
CA GLY A 43 0.28 0.16 7.02
C GLY A 43 1.22 0.82 8.04
N ASN A 44 2.32 0.14 8.31
CA ASN A 44 3.31 0.61 9.29
C ASN A 44 4.33 1.54 8.61
N GLU A 45 4.95 2.42 9.38
CA GLU A 45 5.93 3.41 8.91
C GLU A 45 7.05 2.87 8.01
N PRO A 46 7.63 1.67 8.25
CA PRO A 46 8.61 1.07 7.34
C PRO A 46 8.07 0.84 5.92
N MET A 47 6.77 0.55 5.77
CA MET A 47 6.15 0.33 4.46
C MET A 47 5.96 1.62 3.68
N LEU A 48 5.72 2.73 4.38
CA LEU A 48 5.61 4.04 3.73
C LEU A 48 6.94 4.41 3.07
N HIS A 49 8.04 4.20 3.81
CA HIS A 49 9.39 4.44 3.31
C HIS A 49 9.74 3.55 2.11
N ASP A 50 9.37 2.27 2.13
CA ASP A 50 9.58 1.37 0.99
C ASP A 50 8.82 1.86 -0.26
N VAL A 51 7.57 2.31 -0.09
CA VAL A 51 6.76 2.87 -1.18
C VAL A 51 7.35 4.18 -1.71
N GLU A 52 7.78 5.09 -0.84
CA GLU A 52 8.44 6.34 -1.22
C GLU A 52 9.74 6.09 -1.99
N SER A 53 10.55 5.13 -1.54
CA SER A 53 11.78 4.74 -2.23
C SER A 53 11.51 4.19 -3.63
N GLU A 54 10.45 3.40 -3.81
CA GLU A 54 10.10 2.86 -5.13
C GLU A 54 9.55 3.95 -6.05
N ILE A 55 8.83 4.95 -5.51
CA ILE A 55 8.36 6.12 -6.27
C ILE A 55 9.53 6.97 -6.74
N GLU A 56 10.51 7.25 -5.88
CA GLU A 56 11.69 8.03 -6.26
C GLU A 56 12.51 7.31 -7.33
N ARG A 57 12.70 5.99 -7.21
CA ARG A 57 13.32 5.19 -8.29
C ARG A 57 12.57 5.28 -9.61
N ALA A 58 11.25 5.16 -9.59
CA ALA A 58 10.43 5.25 -10.79
C ALA A 58 10.48 6.64 -11.44
N LYS A 59 10.70 7.71 -10.67
CA LYS A 59 10.90 9.06 -11.21
C LYS A 59 12.28 9.24 -11.85
N GLU A 60 13.30 8.57 -11.33
CA GLU A 60 14.67 8.63 -11.86
C GLU A 60 14.84 7.85 -13.18
N GLU A 61 13.98 6.87 -13.44
CA GLU A 61 13.99 6.06 -14.67
C GLU A 61 13.22 6.69 -15.85
N VAL A 62 12.62 7.88 -15.68
CA VAL A 62 11.84 8.62 -16.70
C VAL A 62 12.62 9.80 -17.28
#